data_AF-A0A951MLA1-F1
#
_entry.id   AF-A0A951MLA1-F1
#
_cell.length_a   1.000
_cell.length_b   1.000
_cell.length_c   1.000
_cell.angle_alpha   90.00
_cell.angle_beta   90.00
_cell.angle_gamma   90.00
#
_symmetry.space_group_name_H-M   'P 1'
#
loop_
_entity.id
_entity.type
_entity.pdbx_description
1 polymer ?
#
loop_
_entity_poly.entity_id
_entity_poly.type
_entity_poly.pdbx_seq_one_letter_code
_entity_poly.pdbx_strand_id
1 'polypeptide(L)' 'MDFKTATDRLSAAKITADDIAEACGVVRNSIARARLEPSSPAYRSPPSNWRPALASLARERIEELRRFVQEIESER' A
#
# COMPACT_ATOMS: atom_id res chain seq x y z
N MET A 1 -10.87 6.35 7.88
CA MET A 1 -10.43 5.48 6.78
C MET A 1 -10.08 4.11 7.36
N ASP A 2 -10.66 3.05 6.81
CA ASP A 2 -10.32 1.66 7.13
C ASP A 2 -9.22 1.10 6.20
N PHE A 3 -8.75 -0.11 6.49
CA PHE A 3 -7.66 -0.75 5.76
C PHE A 3 -8.03 -1.05 4.30
N LYS A 4 -9.27 -1.48 4.04
CA LYS A 4 -9.76 -1.79 2.69
C LYS A 4 -9.77 -0.53 1.81
N THR A 5 -10.37 0.55 2.31
CA THR A 5 -10.40 1.86 1.64
C THR A 5 -9.00 2.40 1.38
N ALA A 6 -8.08 2.26 2.35
CA ALA A 6 -6.70 2.72 2.19
C ALA A 6 -5.98 1.94 1.08
N THR A 7 -6.07 0.61 1.10
CA THR A 7 -5.42 -0.26 0.10
C THR A 7 -6.06 -0.15 -1.28
N ASP A 8 -7.37 0.15 -1.38
CA ASP A 8 -8.05 0.45 -2.65
C ASP A 8 -7.52 1.74 -3.29
N ARG A 9 -7.30 2.80 -2.49
CA ARG A 9 -6.70 4.05 -3.00
C ARG A 9 -5.27 3.84 -3.51
N LEU A 10 -4.46 3.06 -2.79
CA LEU A 10 -3.10 2.71 -3.23
C LEU A 10 -3.13 1.88 -4.52
N SER A 11 -4.07 0.93 -4.64
CA SER A 11 -4.23 0.13 -5.86
C SER A 11 -4.61 0.99 -7.06
N ALA A 12 -5.45 2.01 -6.88
CA ALA A 12 -5.78 2.98 -7.93
C ALA A 12 -4.54 3.78 -8.39
N ALA A 13 -3.58 4.03 -7.48
CA ALA A 13 -2.28 4.61 -7.76
C ALA A 13 -1.23 3.59 -8.25
N LYS A 14 -1.65 2.40 -8.69
CA LYS A 14 -0.80 1.31 -9.21
C LYS A 14 0.19 0.70 -8.20
N ILE A 15 -0.02 0.93 -6.91
CA ILE A 15 0.72 0.23 -5.85
C ILE A 15 0.08 -1.15 -5.65
N THR A 16 0.89 -2.20 -5.74
CA THR A 16 0.39 -3.58 -5.74
C THR A 16 0.12 -4.10 -4.33
N ALA A 17 -0.61 -5.22 -4.24
CA ALA A 17 -0.78 -5.92 -2.97
C ALA A 17 0.53 -6.48 -2.41
N ASP A 18 1.53 -6.75 -3.27
CA ASP A 18 2.85 -7.22 -2.87
C ASP A 18 3.67 -6.06 -2.25
N ASP A 19 3.65 -4.86 -2.85
CA ASP A 19 4.25 -3.65 -2.27
C ASP A 19 3.68 -3.36 -0.87
N ILE A 20 2.35 -3.47 -0.73
CA ILE A 20 1.66 -3.25 0.54
C ILE A 20 2.05 -4.30 1.58
N ALA A 21 2.19 -5.56 1.15
CA ALA A 21 2.58 -6.67 2.01
C ALA A 21 4.01 -6.48 2.52
N GLU A 22 4.94 -6.14 1.62
CA GLU A 22 6.33 -5.83 1.94
C GLU A 22 6.43 -4.67 2.94
N ALA A 23 5.76 -3.55 2.66
CA ALA A 23 5.75 -2.39 3.55
C ALA A 23 5.19 -2.70 4.94
N CYS A 24 4.21 -3.60 5.03
CA CYS A 24 3.63 -4.03 6.31
C CYS A 24 4.43 -5.16 6.99
N GLY A 25 5.43 -5.76 6.34
CA GLY A 25 6.20 -6.89 6.86
C GLY A 25 5.41 -8.20 6.93
N VAL A 26 4.48 -8.41 5.99
CA VAL A 26 3.61 -9.60 5.94
C VAL A 26 3.61 -10.21 4.54
N VAL A 27 3.03 -11.40 4.41
CA VAL A 27 2.82 -12.04 3.10
C VAL A 27 1.59 -11.49 2.38
N ARG A 28 1.58 -11.49 1.05
CA ARG A 28 0.47 -11.01 0.20
C ARG A 28 -0.90 -11.54 0.61
N ASN A 29 -1.00 -12.81 0.97
CA ASN A 29 -2.26 -13.43 1.39
C ASN A 29 -2.84 -12.78 2.66
N SER A 30 -2.00 -12.28 3.57
CA SER A 30 -2.47 -11.55 4.76
C SER A 30 -3.22 -10.27 4.37
N ILE A 31 -2.75 -9.57 3.33
CA ILE A 31 -3.42 -8.37 2.79
C ILE A 31 -4.79 -8.74 2.21
N ALA A 32 -4.86 -9.82 1.42
CA ALA A 32 -6.13 -10.28 0.84
C ALA A 32 -7.15 -10.63 1.93
N ARG A 33 -6.74 -11.39 2.95
CA ARG A 33 -7.61 -11.79 4.07
C ARG A 33 -8.07 -10.60 4.93
N ALA A 34 -7.21 -9.60 5.11
CA ALA A 34 -7.54 -8.38 5.86
C ALA A 34 -8.45 -7.40 5.10
N ARG A 35 -8.61 -7.57 3.78
CA ARG A 35 -9.53 -6.81 2.94
C ARG A 35 -10.92 -7.44 2.81
N LEU A 36 -11.11 -8.66 3.33
CA LEU A 36 -12.41 -9.34 3.35
C LEU A 36 -13.38 -8.64 4.31
N GLU A 37 -14.67 -8.93 4.14
CA GLU A 37 -15.69 -8.52 5.10
C GLU A 37 -15.42 -9.17 6.47
N PRO A 38 -15.54 -8.45 7.60
CA PRO A 38 -15.30 -9.02 8.93
C PRO A 38 -16.16 -10.25 9.29
N SER A 39 -17.32 -10.41 8.64
CA SER A 39 -18.18 -11.58 8.80
C SER A 39 -17.65 -12.84 8.09
N SER A 40 -16.68 -12.71 7.19
CA SER A 40 -16.09 -13.84 6.48
C SER A 40 -15.26 -14.71 7.43
N PRO A 41 -15.39 -16.04 7.43
CA PRO A 41 -14.58 -16.93 8.28
C PRO A 41 -13.08 -16.87 7.93
N ALA A 42 -12.76 -16.45 6.70
CA ALA A 42 -11.40 -16.28 6.25
C ALA A 42 -10.77 -14.94 6.69
N TYR A 43 -11.58 -13.98 7.18
CA TYR A 43 -11.12 -12.67 7.61
C TYR A 43 -10.05 -12.75 8.69
N ARG A 44 -9.06 -11.86 8.60
CA ARG A 44 -8.05 -11.65 9.64
C ARG A 44 -7.88 -10.15 9.82
N SER A 45 -7.66 -9.71 11.06
CA SER A 45 -7.43 -8.30 11.33
C SER A 45 -6.22 -7.78 10.52
N PRO A 46 -6.27 -6.52 10.03
CA PRO A 46 -5.13 -5.89 9.38
C PRO A 46 -3.87 -5.88 10.27
N PRO A 47 -2.66 -5.86 9.68
CA PRO A 47 -1.41 -5.71 10.43
C PRO A 47 -1.46 -4.48 11.35
N SER A 48 -1.05 -4.58 12.61
CA SER A 48 -1.20 -3.46 13.58
C SER A 48 -0.48 -2.17 13.14
N ASN A 49 0.59 -2.30 12.37
CA ASN A 49 1.39 -1.23 11.78
C ASN A 49 0.90 -0.74 10.41
N TRP A 50 -0.27 -1.17 9.91
CA TRP A 50 -0.68 -0.87 8.53
C TRP A 50 -0.74 0.64 8.25
N ARG A 51 -1.22 1.46 9.20
CA ARG A 51 -1.32 2.92 9.00
C ARG A 51 0.04 3.57 8.73
N PRO A 52 1.03 3.47 9.64
CA PRO A 52 2.34 4.04 9.39
C PRO A 52 3.05 3.40 8.19
N ALA A 53 2.89 2.09 7.97
CA ALA A 53 3.48 1.39 6.81
C ALA A 53 2.98 1.94 5.47
N LEU A 54 1.66 2.03 5.29
CA LEU A 54 1.06 2.57 4.06
C LEU A 54 1.42 4.04 3.84
N ALA A 55 1.53 4.83 4.92
CA ALA A 55 1.96 6.22 4.83
C ALA A 55 3.43 6.35 4.39
N SER A 56 4.32 5.46 4.86
CA SER A 56 5.71 5.42 4.39
C SER A 56 5.77 5.06 2.91
N LEU A 57 5.11 3.97 2.52
CA LEU A 57 5.06 3.51 1.13
C LEU A 57 4.56 4.61 0.17
N ALA A 58 3.50 5.33 0.55
CA ALA A 58 3.00 6.43 -0.25
C ALA A 58 4.01 7.58 -0.40
N ARG A 59 4.76 7.92 0.66
CA ARG A 59 5.82 8.94 0.60
C ARG A 59 6.98 8.50 -0.28
N GLU A 60 7.40 7.24 -0.17
CA GLU A 60 8.46 6.67 -1.01
C GLU A 60 8.11 6.78 -2.50
N ARG A 61 6.88 6.42 -2.89
CA ARG A 61 6.41 6.57 -4.27
C ARG A 61 6.33 8.02 -4.73
N ILE A 62 5.96 8.95 -3.84
CA ILE A 62 6.01 10.41 -4.15
C ILE A 62 7.44 10.85 -4.44
N GLU A 63 8.42 10.44 -3.64
CA GLU A 63 9.83 10.81 -3.82
C GLU A 63 10.45 10.19 -5.08
N GLU A 64 10.10 8.95 -5.41
CA GLU A 64 10.48 8.32 -6.69
C GLU A 64 9.97 9.12 -7.89
N LEU A 65 8.67 9.46 -7.90
CA LEU A 65 8.08 10.24 -9.00
C LEU A 65 8.65 11.66 -9.07
N ARG A 66 8.94 12.29 -7.93
CA ARG A 66 9.62 13.59 -7.90
C ARG A 66 11.00 13.53 -8.53
N ARG A 67 11.80 12.52 -8.20
CA ARG A 67 13.13 12.31 -8.82
C ARG A 67 13.00 12.09 -10.32
N PHE A 68 12.05 11.26 -10.75
CA PHE A 68 11.80 11.01 -12.17
C PHE A 68 11.42 12.29 -12.93
N VAL A 69 10.59 13.17 -12.35
CA VAL A 69 10.29 14.48 -12.94
C VAL A 69 11.54 15.33 -13.09
N GLN A 70 12.38 15.40 -12.06
CA GLN A 70 13.64 16.17 -12.11
C GLN A 70 14.59 15.64 -13.19
N GLU A 71 14.70 14.32 -13.35
CA GLU A 71 15.49 13.69 -14.41
C GLU A 71 15.01 14.15 -15.79
N ILE A 72 13.70 14.04 -16.08
CA ILE A 72 13.11 14.49 -17.35
C ILE A 72 13.33 15.99 -17.59
N GLU A 73 13.16 16.83 -16.57
CA GLU A 73 13.32 18.28 -16.70
C GLU A 73 14.79 18.69 -16.90
N SER A 74 15.74 17.90 -16.39
CA SER A 74 17.18 18.15 -16.53
C SER A 74 17.77 17.72 -17.87
N GLU A 75 17.10 16.82 -18.61
CA GLU A 75 17.50 16.39 -19.96
C GLU A 75 17.03 17.35 -21.08
N ARG A 76 16.39 18.46 -20.72
CA ARG A 76 15.97 19.55 -21.62
C ARG A 76 17.00 20.66 -21.74
#